data_AF-A0A2D5I7U0-F1
#
_entry.id   AF-A0A2D5I7U0-F1
#
_cell.length_a   1.000
_cell.length_b   1.000
_cell.length_c   1.000
_cell.angle_alpha   90.00
_cell.angle_beta   90.00
_cell.angle_gamma   90.00
#
_symmetry.space_group_name_H-M   'P 1'
#
loop_
_entity.id
_entity.type
_entity.pdbx_description
1 polymer ?
#
loop_
_entity_poly.entity_id
_entity_poly.type
_entity_poly.pdbx_seq_one_letter_code
_entity_poly.pdbx_strand_id
1 'polypeptide(L)'
;MRTINKEQILPKAGHVVVLKGGTSPEREISLLSGEAVAESLLRLGVQTTVIDVGNDIANELQAAAPDLVVNMLHGQGGEDGVIQGMMDLLGINYTGSGVLASALAMDKVKSKLIWRQVG
;
A
#
# COMPACT_ATOMS: atom_id res chain seq x y z
N MET A 1 -23.64 9.12 -9.81
CA MET A 1 -22.18 8.85 -9.93
C MET A 1 -21.55 10.07 -10.59
N ARG A 2 -20.64 10.80 -9.93
CA ARG A 2 -19.95 11.93 -10.57
C ARG A 2 -18.98 11.35 -11.61
N THR A 3 -19.07 11.82 -12.84
CA THR A 3 -18.15 11.39 -13.91
C THR A 3 -16.74 11.89 -13.57
N ILE A 4 -15.77 10.97 -13.53
CA ILE A 4 -14.36 11.31 -13.32
C ILE A 4 -13.85 11.97 -14.61
N ASN A 5 -13.41 13.22 -14.53
CA ASN A 5 -12.73 13.88 -15.64
C ASN A 5 -11.28 13.38 -15.72
N LYS A 6 -11.06 12.33 -16.54
CA LYS A 6 -9.76 11.68 -16.69
C LYS A 6 -8.67 12.65 -17.17
N GLU A 7 -8.98 13.56 -18.08
CA GLU A 7 -8.01 14.52 -18.62
C GLU A 7 -7.45 15.45 -17.56
N GLN A 8 -8.23 15.78 -16.54
CA GLN A 8 -7.78 16.62 -15.43
C GLN A 8 -7.04 15.85 -14.33
N ILE A 9 -7.34 14.55 -14.15
CA ILE A 9 -6.88 13.75 -13.01
C ILE A 9 -5.63 12.95 -13.36
N LEU A 10 -5.56 12.34 -14.55
CA LEU A 10 -4.44 11.49 -14.93
C LEU A 10 -3.09 12.21 -14.90
N PRO A 11 -2.95 13.46 -15.36
CA PRO A 11 -1.67 14.18 -15.27
C PRO A 11 -1.21 14.43 -13.82
N LYS A 12 -2.13 14.40 -12.85
CA LYS A 12 -1.84 14.61 -11.42
C LYS A 12 -1.63 13.32 -10.65
N ALA A 13 -1.96 12.16 -11.24
CA ALA A 13 -1.85 10.87 -10.59
C ALA A 13 -0.38 10.43 -10.43
N GLY A 14 0.51 10.92 -11.30
CA GLY A 14 1.92 10.54 -11.29
C GLY A 14 2.14 9.07 -11.60
N HIS A 15 3.32 8.58 -11.25
CA HIS A 15 3.67 7.17 -11.28
C HIS A 15 3.22 6.48 -9.99
N VAL A 16 2.33 5.50 -10.14
CA VAL A 16 1.79 4.71 -9.04
C VAL A 16 2.42 3.32 -9.02
N VAL A 17 2.91 2.90 -7.87
CA VAL A 17 3.34 1.51 -7.63
C VAL A 17 2.28 0.79 -6.81
N VAL A 18 1.86 -0.40 -7.24
CA VAL A 18 1.00 -1.30 -6.46
C VAL A 18 1.87 -2.39 -5.83
N LEU A 19 1.91 -2.44 -4.51
CA LEU A 19 2.56 -3.53 -3.77
C LEU A 19 1.58 -4.66 -3.53
N LYS A 20 1.96 -5.89 -3.84
CA LYS A 20 1.16 -7.10 -3.61
C LYS A 20 2.02 -8.29 -3.19
N GLY A 21 1.39 -9.42 -2.87
CA GLY A 21 2.06 -10.66 -2.50
C GLY A 21 2.65 -10.59 -1.09
N GLY A 22 3.99 -10.53 -0.98
CA GLY A 22 4.67 -10.63 0.30
C GLY A 22 4.82 -12.07 0.80
N THR A 23 5.23 -12.23 2.07
CA THR A 23 5.55 -13.53 2.67
C THR A 23 4.58 -13.96 3.78
N SER A 24 3.51 -13.19 4.01
CA SER A 24 2.50 -13.52 5.02
C SER A 24 1.67 -14.74 4.61
N PRO A 25 0.97 -15.40 5.57
CA PRO A 25 0.00 -16.43 5.25
C PRO A 25 -1.16 -15.96 4.36
N GLU A 26 -1.35 -14.65 4.22
CA GLU A 26 -2.42 -14.01 3.45
C GLU A 26 -1.96 -13.59 2.04
N ARG A 27 -0.76 -14.03 1.62
CA ARG A 27 -0.15 -13.74 0.30
C ARG A 27 -1.12 -13.89 -0.87
N GLU A 28 -1.85 -15.00 -0.95
CA GLU A 28 -2.78 -15.24 -2.07
C GLU A 28 -3.89 -14.17 -2.15
N ILE A 29 -4.37 -13.69 -1.00
CA ILE A 29 -5.36 -12.61 -0.93
C ILE A 29 -4.75 -11.27 -1.34
N SER A 30 -3.49 -11.03 -0.97
CA SER A 30 -2.74 -9.88 -1.44
C SER A 30 -2.53 -9.87 -2.95
N LEU A 31 -2.17 -11.02 -3.54
CA LEU A 31 -2.01 -11.15 -4.98
C LEU A 31 -3.31 -10.84 -5.72
N LEU A 32 -4.43 -11.39 -5.28
CA LEU A 32 -5.75 -11.16 -5.88
C LEU A 32 -6.18 -9.69 -5.77
N SER A 33 -6.06 -9.11 -4.58
CA SER A 33 -6.44 -7.71 -4.32
C SER A 33 -5.56 -6.74 -5.11
N GLY A 34 -4.25 -6.97 -5.11
CA GLY A 34 -3.28 -6.18 -5.83
C GLY A 34 -3.50 -6.21 -7.35
N GLU A 35 -3.80 -7.38 -7.91
CA GLU A 35 -4.08 -7.51 -9.34
C GLU A 35 -5.33 -6.71 -9.73
N ALA A 36 -6.43 -6.86 -8.99
CA ALA A 36 -7.66 -6.14 -9.27
C ALA A 36 -7.48 -4.61 -9.23
N VAL A 37 -6.68 -4.10 -8.29
CA VAL A 37 -6.35 -2.68 -8.19
C VAL A 37 -5.46 -2.25 -9.35
N ALA A 38 -4.40 -3.00 -9.66
CA ALA A 38 -3.49 -2.70 -10.75
C ALA A 38 -4.20 -2.64 -12.10
N GLU A 39 -5.02 -3.64 -12.43
CA GLU A 39 -5.81 -3.66 -13.65
C GLU A 39 -6.75 -2.45 -13.72
N SER A 40 -7.34 -2.04 -12.60
CA SER A 40 -8.23 -0.87 -12.54
C SER A 40 -7.48 0.43 -12.83
N LEU A 41 -6.30 0.60 -12.25
CA LEU A 41 -5.45 1.78 -12.49
C LEU A 41 -4.99 1.84 -13.96
N LEU A 42 -4.57 0.70 -14.51
CA LEU A 42 -4.18 0.58 -15.92
C LEU A 42 -5.36 0.92 -16.86
N ARG A 43 -6.56 0.37 -16.61
CA ARG A 43 -7.77 0.70 -17.39
C ARG A 43 -8.16 2.18 -17.30
N LEU A 44 -7.80 2.86 -16.22
CA LEU A 44 -8.01 4.29 -16.06
C LEU A 44 -6.98 5.12 -16.81
N GLY A 45 -5.83 4.54 -17.18
CA GLY A 45 -4.72 5.22 -17.87
C GLY A 45 -3.65 5.76 -16.93
N VAL A 46 -3.61 5.30 -15.67
CA VAL A 46 -2.58 5.68 -14.70
C VAL A 46 -1.28 4.95 -15.02
N GLN A 47 -0.15 5.65 -15.00
CA GLN A 47 1.17 5.02 -15.09
C GLN A 47 1.37 4.13 -13.86
N THR A 48 1.32 2.82 -14.07
CA THR A 48 1.26 1.86 -12.96
C THR A 48 2.36 0.82 -13.09
N THR A 49 3.11 0.60 -12.02
CA THR A 49 4.02 -0.54 -11.87
C THR A 49 3.50 -1.46 -10.77
N VAL A 50 3.62 -2.77 -10.95
CA VAL A 50 3.22 -3.75 -9.95
C VAL A 50 4.48 -4.42 -9.41
N ILE A 51 4.61 -4.51 -8.09
CA ILE A 51 5.72 -5.19 -7.42
C ILE A 51 5.13 -6.25 -6.48
N ASP A 52 5.57 -7.50 -6.66
CA ASP A 52 5.37 -8.56 -5.69
C ASP A 52 6.48 -8.47 -4.64
N VAL A 53 6.12 -8.14 -3.41
CA VAL A 53 7.08 -7.75 -2.38
C VAL A 53 7.94 -8.94 -1.96
N GLY A 54 9.24 -8.81 -2.25
CA GLY A 54 10.29 -9.72 -1.80
C GLY A 54 11.34 -9.03 -0.93
N ASN A 55 12.50 -9.67 -0.79
CA ASN A 55 13.59 -9.18 0.05
C ASN A 55 14.27 -7.91 -0.49
N ASP A 56 14.14 -7.63 -1.79
CA ASP A 56 14.83 -6.52 -2.47
C ASP A 56 13.96 -5.26 -2.63
N ILE A 57 12.82 -5.22 -1.93
CA ILE A 57 11.78 -4.20 -2.11
C ILE A 57 12.28 -2.75 -1.98
N ALA A 58 13.28 -2.51 -1.13
CA ALA A 58 13.85 -1.18 -0.99
C ALA A 58 14.55 -0.69 -2.28
N ASN A 59 15.23 -1.59 -2.99
CA ASN A 59 15.88 -1.27 -4.26
C ASN A 59 14.86 -1.18 -5.39
N GLU A 60 13.87 -2.08 -5.41
CA GLU A 60 12.80 -2.04 -6.41
C GLU A 60 12.00 -0.73 -6.35
N LEU A 61 11.68 -0.24 -5.13
CA LEU A 61 11.00 1.04 -4.94
C LEU A 61 11.86 2.23 -5.31
N GLN A 62 13.15 2.22 -4.98
CA GLN A 62 14.08 3.28 -5.39
C GLN A 62 14.25 3.34 -6.91
N ALA A 63 14.34 2.18 -7.57
CA ALA A 63 14.44 2.09 -9.02
C ALA A 63 13.14 2.53 -9.71
N ALA A 64 11.99 2.19 -9.14
CA ALA A 64 10.69 2.62 -9.64
C ALA A 64 10.46 4.13 -9.44
N ALA A 65 11.01 4.72 -8.38
CA ALA A 65 10.85 6.14 -8.01
C ALA A 65 9.37 6.62 -8.06
N PRO A 66 8.45 5.95 -7.33
CA PRO A 66 7.02 6.25 -7.43
C PRO A 66 6.66 7.59 -6.77
N ASP A 67 5.64 8.26 -7.32
CA ASP A 67 4.98 9.39 -6.67
C ASP A 67 4.04 8.92 -5.54
N LEU A 68 3.48 7.71 -5.69
CA LEU A 68 2.57 7.08 -4.72
C LEU A 68 2.68 5.55 -4.76
N VAL A 69 2.66 4.94 -3.58
CA VAL A 69 2.48 3.50 -3.41
C VAL A 69 1.07 3.18 -2.95
N VAL A 70 0.39 2.29 -3.66
CA VAL A 70 -0.85 1.64 -3.23
C VAL A 70 -0.49 0.32 -2.58
N ASN A 71 -0.61 0.26 -1.26
CA ASN A 71 -0.25 -0.92 -0.47
C ASN A 71 -1.40 -1.93 -0.43
N MET A 72 -1.29 -3.02 -1.20
CA MET A 72 -2.24 -4.14 -1.22
C MET A 72 -1.68 -5.40 -0.54
N LEU A 73 -0.68 -5.26 0.33
CA LEU A 73 -0.22 -6.34 1.19
C LEU A 73 -1.27 -6.63 2.27
N HIS A 74 -1.37 -7.91 2.66
CA HIS A 74 -2.24 -8.37 3.75
C HIS A 74 -1.39 -9.06 4.81
N GLY A 75 -1.71 -8.84 6.08
CA GLY A 75 -1.03 -9.46 7.20
C GLY A 75 0.30 -8.83 7.59
N GLN A 76 1.08 -9.57 8.38
CA GLN A 76 2.33 -9.11 8.98
C GLN A 76 3.36 -8.69 7.92
N GLY A 77 4.11 -7.61 8.19
CA GLY A 77 5.03 -6.97 7.24
C GLY A 77 4.35 -5.94 6.33
N GLY A 78 3.08 -6.16 5.95
CA GLY A 78 2.32 -5.27 5.07
C GLY A 78 1.40 -4.30 5.79
N GLU A 79 0.78 -4.73 6.88
CA GLU A 79 -0.29 -4.00 7.57
C GLU A 79 0.07 -3.62 9.02
N ASP A 80 1.27 -3.97 9.48
CA ASP A 80 1.71 -3.85 10.87
C ASP A 80 2.70 -2.69 11.13
N GLY A 81 2.91 -1.83 10.14
CA GLY A 81 3.80 -0.68 10.24
C GLY A 81 5.21 -0.91 9.70
N VAL A 82 5.60 -2.15 9.36
CA VAL A 82 6.96 -2.45 8.89
C VAL A 82 7.25 -1.81 7.53
N ILE A 83 6.46 -2.14 6.50
CA ILE A 83 6.66 -1.57 5.15
C ILE A 83 6.40 -0.06 5.15
N GLN A 84 5.46 0.43 5.98
CA GLN A 84 5.17 1.85 6.15
C GLN A 84 6.40 2.61 6.65
N GLY A 85 7.08 2.08 7.67
CA GLY A 85 8.28 2.71 8.22
C GLY A 85 9.43 2.77 7.22
N MET A 86 9.57 1.72 6.39
CA MET A 86 10.53 1.75 5.28
C MET A 86 10.18 2.83 4.26
N MET A 87 8.91 2.94 3.84
CA MET A 87 8.47 3.98 2.90
C MET A 87 8.61 5.40 3.48
N ASP A 88 8.35 5.58 4.78
CA ASP A 88 8.59 6.84 5.49
C ASP A 88 10.08 7.25 5.42
N LEU A 89 11.00 6.29 5.64
CA LEU A 89 12.45 6.53 5.53
C LEU A 89 12.90 6.87 4.11
N LEU A 90 12.28 6.26 3.10
CA LEU A 90 12.54 6.54 1.70
C LEU A 90 11.85 7.82 1.19
N GLY A 91 11.00 8.45 2.00
CA GLY A 91 10.23 9.63 1.62
C GLY A 91 9.15 9.34 0.57
N ILE A 92 8.65 8.10 0.51
CA ILE A 92 7.66 7.65 -0.47
C ILE A 92 6.26 7.78 0.13
N ASN A 93 5.35 8.46 -0.56
CA ASN A 93 3.94 8.52 -0.16
C ASN A 93 3.26 7.16 -0.37
N TYR A 94 2.39 6.75 0.56
CA TYR A 94 1.62 5.52 0.43
C TYR A 94 0.18 5.67 0.91
N THR A 95 -0.69 4.77 0.44
CA THR A 95 -2.08 4.68 0.87
C THR A 95 -2.21 4.03 2.24
N GLY A 96 -3.20 4.47 3.02
CA GLY A 96 -3.60 3.82 4.27
C GLY A 96 -3.07 4.52 5.51
N SER A 97 -2.93 3.75 6.58
CA SER A 97 -2.47 4.22 7.89
C SER A 97 -0.94 4.28 7.96
N GLY A 98 -0.41 5.27 8.69
CA GLY A 98 1.02 5.35 9.01
C GLY A 98 1.45 4.31 10.06
N VAL A 99 2.76 4.27 10.36
CA VAL A 99 3.41 3.23 11.19
C VAL A 99 2.67 2.92 12.49
N LEU A 100 2.42 3.93 13.32
CA LEU A 100 1.83 3.73 14.65
C LEU A 100 0.41 3.15 14.56
N ALA A 101 -0.42 3.70 13.68
CA ALA A 101 -1.81 3.26 13.54
C ALA A 101 -1.88 1.82 13.00
N SER A 102 -1.05 1.49 12.00
CA SER A 102 -0.93 0.14 11.44
C SER A 102 -0.47 -0.87 12.50
N ALA A 103 0.62 -0.57 13.22
CA ALA A 103 1.13 -1.44 14.28
C ALA A 103 0.12 -1.68 15.40
N LEU A 104 -0.59 -0.63 15.84
CA LEU A 104 -1.62 -0.76 16.87
C LEU A 104 -2.82 -1.56 16.39
N ALA A 105 -3.29 -1.33 15.17
CA ALA A 105 -4.44 -2.03 14.60
C ALA A 105 -4.17 -3.54 14.43
N MET A 106 -2.94 -3.92 14.06
CA MET A 106 -2.55 -5.32 13.96
C MET A 106 -2.47 -6.00 15.34
N ASP A 107 -2.03 -5.28 16.38
CA ASP A 107 -1.99 -5.78 17.75
C ASP A 107 -3.38 -5.71 18.42
N LYS A 108 -4.13 -6.81 18.28
CA LYS A 108 -5.47 -6.95 18.84
C LYS A 108 -5.53 -6.75 20.36
N VAL A 109 -4.46 -7.06 21.09
CA VAL A 109 -4.42 -6.90 22.55
C VAL A 109 -4.30 -5.41 22.88
N LYS A 110 -3.32 -4.72 22.29
CA LYS A 110 -3.10 -3.28 22.54
C LYS A 110 -4.25 -2.43 22.02
N SER A 111 -4.79 -2.73 20.84
CA SER A 111 -5.98 -2.05 20.32
C SER A 111 -7.14 -2.09 21.33
N LYS A 112 -7.45 -3.27 21.89
CA LYS A 112 -8.53 -3.41 22.89
C LYS A 112 -8.22 -2.68 24.20
N LEU A 113 -6.96 -2.65 24.61
CA LEU A 113 -6.56 -1.87 25.79
C LEU A 113 -6.77 -0.39 25.56
N ILE A 114 -6.37 0.14 24.40
CA ILE A 114 -6.57 1.55 24.04
C ILE A 114 -8.05 1.88 23.98
N TRP A 115 -8.86 1.09 23.29
CA TRP A 115 -10.32 1.30 23.21
C TRP A 115 -10.96 1.38 24.60
N ARG A 116 -10.64 0.45 25.51
CA ARG A 116 -11.16 0.48 26.89
C ARG A 116 -10.81 1.76 27.67
N GLN A 117 -9.72 2.45 27.30
CA GLN A 117 -9.34 3.71 27.94
C GLN A 117 -10.08 4.93 27.36
N VAL A 118 -10.60 4.84 26.13
CA VAL A 118 -11.17 5.99 25.40
C VAL A 118 -12.68 5.90 25.15
N GLY A 119 -13.34 4.80 25.53
CA GLY A 119 -14.79 4.60 25.46
C GLY A 119 -15.24 3.74 24.28
#